data_AF-A0A8H7YBR5-F1
#
_entry.id   AF-A0A8H7YBR5-F1
#
_cell.length_a   1.000
_cell.length_b   1.000
_cell.length_c   1.000
_cell.angle_alpha   90.00
_cell.angle_beta   90.00
_cell.angle_gamma   90.00
#
_symmetry.space_group_name_H-M   'P 1'
#
loop_
_entity.id
_entity.type
_entity.pdbx_description
1 polymer ?
#
loop_
_entity_poly.entity_id
_entity_poly.type
_entity_poly.pdbx_seq_one_letter_code
_entity_poly.pdbx_strand_id
1 'polypeptide(L)'
;MLPPTFALSVFLMAATTLLVGMLLGWAWGSAAMASALSVRSASLFAQQSQTLKSLLDPTSPIPIARQIQIHTFHGIFLDPRSSAVYGAFLFIGTFAMGALRAYLPSLTLLSVFGSIVMDVACTTGPREFLNKITIAALTPSAVLPTAQYTIPEQLIIPTTFYVAVAIGTVILIFPESLSHVWLTLLLESFWTKTLDLLRLQSETLALRPSDHEAWTKLNARGTQLRTSLVAATDAVSDQLKLIDLDTSIGRLGPADLKKINLELKSIMFRAR
;
A
#
# COMPACT_ATOMS: atom_id res chain seq x y z
N MET A 1 -1.85 6.22 3.35
CA MET A 1 -0.60 5.69 3.97
C MET A 1 0.67 6.18 3.29
N LEU A 2 0.59 6.99 2.23
CA LEU A 2 1.73 7.75 1.69
C LEU A 2 1.55 9.21 2.12
N PRO A 3 2.23 9.70 3.16
CA PRO A 3 2.25 11.14 3.41
C PRO A 3 2.77 11.86 2.16
N PRO A 4 2.13 12.97 1.72
CA PRO A 4 2.56 13.76 0.57
C PRO A 4 3.86 14.55 0.83
N THR A 5 4.66 14.11 1.82
CA THR A 5 5.97 14.64 2.17
C THR A 5 7.10 13.89 1.46
N PHE A 6 6.78 12.83 0.70
CA PHE A 6 7.79 12.11 -0.08
C PHE A 6 8.16 12.87 -1.35
N ALA A 7 9.43 12.79 -1.74
CA ALA A 7 9.92 13.34 -3.00
C ALA A 7 9.05 12.85 -4.18
N LEU A 8 8.84 13.74 -5.15
CA LEU A 8 7.88 13.54 -6.24
C LEU A 8 8.09 12.22 -7.00
N SER A 9 9.33 11.81 -7.25
CA SER A 9 9.65 10.55 -7.94
C SER A 9 9.24 9.30 -7.14
N VAL A 10 9.50 9.28 -5.83
CA VAL A 10 9.11 8.18 -4.94
C VAL A 10 7.60 8.12 -4.81
N PHE A 11 6.94 9.29 -4.71
CA PHE A 11 5.49 9.37 -4.64
C PHE A 11 4.83 8.84 -5.93
N LEU A 12 5.35 9.21 -7.11
CA LEU A 12 4.84 8.70 -8.39
C LEU A 12 5.05 7.19 -8.55
N MET A 13 6.21 6.66 -8.17
CA MET A 13 6.44 5.21 -8.19
C MET A 13 5.50 4.48 -7.23
N ALA A 14 5.29 5.02 -6.03
CA ALA A 14 4.36 4.45 -5.06
C ALA A 14 2.90 4.53 -5.53
N ALA A 15 2.51 5.63 -6.18
CA ALA A 15 1.17 5.81 -6.74
C ALA A 15 0.91 4.86 -7.92
N THR A 16 1.87 4.71 -8.84
CA THR A 16 1.75 3.79 -9.98
C THR A 16 1.72 2.34 -9.54
N THR A 17 2.60 1.93 -8.62
CA THR A 17 2.57 0.57 -8.04
C THR A 17 1.27 0.28 -7.29
N LEU A 18 0.69 1.27 -6.61
CA LEU A 18 -0.62 1.16 -5.99
C LEU A 18 -1.73 0.94 -7.04
N LEU A 19 -1.77 1.77 -8.09
CA LEU A 19 -2.76 1.63 -9.16
C LEU A 19 -2.64 0.29 -9.88
N VAL A 20 -1.43 -0.14 -10.21
CA VAL A 20 -1.16 -1.45 -10.82
C VAL A 20 -1.62 -2.58 -9.90
N GLY A 21 -1.37 -2.47 -8.58
CA GLY A 21 -1.86 -3.44 -7.61
C GLY A 21 -3.38 -3.57 -7.60
N MET A 22 -4.09 -2.44 -7.65
CA MET A 22 -5.55 -2.44 -7.73
C MET A 22 -6.07 -3.05 -9.03
N LEU A 23 -5.44 -2.76 -10.17
CA LEU A 23 -5.79 -3.33 -11.47
C LEU A 23 -5.54 -4.84 -11.52
N LEU A 24 -4.44 -5.32 -10.93
CA LEU A 24 -4.16 -6.75 -10.81
C LEU A 24 -5.21 -7.47 -9.95
N GLY A 25 -5.56 -6.88 -8.80
CA GLY A 25 -6.63 -7.40 -7.95
C GLY A 25 -7.98 -7.47 -8.68
N TRP A 26 -8.29 -6.45 -9.48
CA TRP A 26 -9.49 -6.44 -10.32
C TRP A 26 -9.47 -7.48 -11.43
N ALA A 27 -8.36 -7.61 -12.16
CA ALA A 27 -8.23 -8.60 -13.23
C ALA A 27 -8.38 -10.02 -12.67
N TRP A 28 -7.80 -10.30 -11.50
CA TRP A 28 -7.95 -11.57 -10.81
C TRP A 28 -9.39 -11.82 -10.36
N GLY A 29 -10.05 -10.83 -9.75
CA GLY A 29 -11.45 -10.93 -9.35
C GLY A 29 -12.39 -11.16 -10.56
N SER A 30 -12.11 -10.51 -11.69
CA SER A 30 -12.86 -10.70 -12.94
C SER A 30 -12.68 -12.11 -13.50
N ALA A 31 -11.47 -12.66 -13.42
CA ALA A 31 -11.19 -14.04 -13.82
C ALA A 31 -11.91 -15.06 -12.90
N ALA A 32 -11.94 -14.80 -11.60
CA ALA A 32 -12.69 -15.61 -10.63
C ALA A 32 -14.19 -15.59 -10.95
N MET A 33 -14.74 -14.42 -11.26
CA MET A 33 -16.16 -14.27 -11.63
C MET A 33 -16.52 -15.01 -12.93
N ALA A 34 -15.69 -14.88 -13.96
CA ALA A 34 -15.90 -15.59 -15.22
C ALA A 34 -15.88 -17.12 -15.02
N SER A 35 -14.95 -17.61 -14.21
CA SER A 35 -14.81 -19.04 -13.88
C SER A 35 -15.97 -19.57 -13.03
N ALA A 36 -16.51 -18.76 -12.11
CA ALA A 36 -17.65 -19.14 -11.30
C ALA A 36 -18.94 -19.24 -12.14
N LEU A 37 -19.12 -18.32 -13.11
CA LEU A 37 -20.25 -18.33 -14.03
C LEU A 37 -20.23 -19.53 -14.97
N SER A 38 -19.05 -19.98 -15.43
CA SER A 38 -18.95 -21.14 -16.33
C SER A 38 -19.31 -22.46 -15.66
N VAL A 39 -19.17 -22.56 -14.34
CA VAL A 39 -19.47 -23.78 -13.57
C VAL A 39 -20.94 -23.85 -13.15
N ARG A 40 -21.67 -22.73 -13.23
CA ARG A 40 -23.08 -22.64 -12.85
C ARG A 40 -23.97 -23.43 -13.81
N SER A 41 -24.90 -24.20 -13.28
CA SER A 41 -25.86 -24.93 -14.10
C SER A 41 -27.00 -24.03 -14.59
N ALA A 42 -27.19 -23.97 -15.91
CA ALA A 42 -28.23 -23.15 -16.54
C ALA A 42 -29.65 -23.59 -16.15
N SER A 43 -29.86 -24.89 -15.91
CA SER A 43 -31.14 -25.46 -15.50
C SER A 43 -31.55 -25.04 -14.09
N LEU A 44 -30.64 -25.11 -13.11
CA LEU A 44 -30.92 -24.62 -11.75
C LEU A 44 -31.15 -23.12 -11.74
N PHE A 45 -30.41 -22.37 -12.55
CA PHE A 45 -30.63 -20.93 -12.66
C PHE A 45 -32.02 -20.57 -13.21
N ALA A 46 -32.49 -21.28 -14.24
CA ALA A 46 -33.83 -21.08 -14.79
C ALA A 46 -34.92 -21.41 -13.75
N GLN A 47 -34.75 -22.50 -13.00
CA GLN A 47 -35.68 -22.90 -11.94
C GLN A 47 -35.71 -21.86 -10.80
N GLN A 48 -34.55 -21.42 -10.31
CA GLN A 48 -34.43 -20.38 -9.27
C GLN A 48 -35.06 -19.06 -9.71
N SER A 49 -34.87 -18.67 -10.97
CA SER A 49 -35.46 -17.46 -11.54
C SER A 49 -36.99 -17.52 -11.61
N GLN A 50 -37.54 -18.70 -11.89
CA GLN A 50 -38.98 -18.90 -11.93
C GLN A 50 -39.59 -18.93 -10.52
N THR A 51 -38.91 -19.57 -9.56
CA THR A 51 -39.31 -19.51 -8.14
C THR A 51 -39.30 -18.07 -7.63
N LEU A 52 -38.28 -17.28 -7.97
CA LEU A 52 -38.25 -15.87 -7.58
C LEU A 52 -39.44 -15.10 -8.17
N LYS A 53 -39.75 -15.27 -9.46
CA LYS A 53 -40.94 -14.63 -10.08
C LYS A 53 -42.25 -14.98 -9.38
N SER A 54 -42.40 -16.20 -8.86
CA SER A 54 -43.59 -16.60 -8.09
C SER A 54 -43.65 -16.03 -6.67
N LEU A 55 -42.51 -15.62 -6.11
CA LEU A 55 -42.41 -15.03 -4.77
C LEU A 55 -42.57 -13.50 -4.77
N LEU A 56 -42.45 -12.86 -5.94
CA LEU A 56 -42.62 -11.43 -6.09
C LEU A 56 -44.10 -11.06 -5.97
N ASP A 57 -44.42 -10.24 -4.96
CA ASP A 57 -45.77 -9.73 -4.76
C ASP A 57 -45.87 -8.27 -5.24
N PRO A 58 -46.58 -8.00 -6.35
CA PRO A 58 -46.76 -6.65 -6.86
C PRO A 58 -47.71 -5.79 -6.01
N THR A 59 -48.46 -6.39 -5.09
CA THR A 59 -49.42 -5.68 -4.22
C THR A 59 -48.81 -5.19 -2.91
N SER A 60 -47.59 -5.64 -2.59
CA SER A 60 -46.92 -5.22 -1.36
C SER A 60 -46.46 -3.75 -1.41
N PRO A 61 -46.39 -3.05 -0.26
CA PRO A 61 -45.91 -1.67 -0.20
C PRO A 61 -44.39 -1.54 -0.45
N ILE A 62 -43.68 -2.66 -0.63
CA ILE A 62 -42.23 -2.69 -0.84
C ILE A 62 -41.96 -2.72 -2.35
N PRO A 63 -41.09 -1.83 -2.88
CA PRO A 63 -40.71 -1.85 -4.29
C PRO A 63 -40.16 -3.22 -4.71
N ILE A 64 -40.56 -3.69 -5.90
CA ILE A 64 -40.16 -5.01 -6.45
C ILE A 64 -38.64 -5.19 -6.43
N ALA A 65 -37.86 -4.14 -6.75
CA ALA A 65 -36.40 -4.19 -6.72
C ALA A 65 -35.84 -4.57 -5.34
N ARG A 66 -36.45 -4.07 -4.25
CA ARG A 66 -36.03 -4.40 -2.88
C ARG A 66 -36.46 -5.81 -2.49
N GLN A 67 -37.62 -6.28 -2.97
CA GLN A 67 -38.05 -7.67 -2.75
C GLN A 67 -37.05 -8.65 -3.38
N ILE A 68 -36.62 -8.39 -4.62
CA ILE A 68 -35.59 -9.20 -5.31
C ILE A 68 -34.30 -9.25 -4.47
N GLN A 69 -33.85 -8.12 -3.93
CA GLN A 69 -32.68 -8.09 -3.06
C GLN A 69 -32.86 -8.95 -1.81
N ILE A 70 -33.99 -8.83 -1.13
CA ILE A 70 -34.27 -9.60 0.08
C ILE A 70 -34.25 -11.10 -0.24
N HIS A 71 -34.92 -11.53 -1.29
CA HIS A 71 -34.94 -12.93 -1.73
C HIS A 71 -33.56 -13.43 -2.20
N THR A 72 -32.75 -12.54 -2.77
CA THR A 72 -31.35 -12.79 -3.08
C THR A 72 -30.55 -13.01 -1.79
N PHE A 73 -30.71 -12.17 -0.75
CA PHE A 73 -30.08 -12.34 0.57
C PHE A 73 -30.48 -13.62 1.31
N HIS A 74 -31.68 -14.13 1.07
CA HIS A 74 -32.12 -15.42 1.60
C HIS A 74 -31.44 -16.63 0.90
N GLY A 75 -30.56 -16.39 -0.08
CA GLY A 75 -29.74 -17.42 -0.69
C GLY A 75 -30.46 -18.23 -1.77
N ILE A 76 -31.55 -17.72 -2.36
CA ILE A 76 -32.29 -18.41 -3.43
C ILE A 76 -31.40 -18.76 -4.64
N PHE A 77 -30.33 -17.98 -4.87
CA PHE A 77 -29.36 -18.19 -5.95
C PHE A 77 -28.06 -18.85 -5.49
N LEU A 78 -27.98 -19.33 -4.25
CA LEU A 78 -26.75 -19.91 -3.71
C LEU A 78 -26.46 -21.25 -4.42
N ASP A 79 -25.38 -21.29 -5.20
CA ASP A 79 -24.87 -22.52 -5.80
C ASP A 79 -23.51 -22.87 -5.16
N PRO A 80 -23.41 -24.00 -4.41
CA PRO A 80 -22.19 -24.40 -3.75
C PRO A 80 -21.01 -24.62 -4.72
N ARG A 81 -21.28 -24.97 -5.99
CA ARG A 81 -20.23 -25.15 -7.00
C ARG A 81 -19.56 -23.83 -7.34
N SER A 82 -20.35 -22.77 -7.51
CA SER A 82 -19.82 -21.42 -7.78
C SER A 82 -19.06 -20.86 -6.57
N SER A 83 -19.57 -21.11 -5.36
CA SER A 83 -18.91 -20.69 -4.11
C SER A 83 -17.54 -21.36 -3.92
N ALA A 84 -17.43 -22.65 -4.26
CA ALA A 84 -16.15 -23.37 -4.19
C ALA A 84 -15.10 -22.79 -5.15
N VAL A 85 -15.50 -22.38 -6.36
CA VAL A 85 -14.60 -21.73 -7.33
C VAL A 85 -14.10 -20.39 -6.79
N TYR A 86 -14.98 -19.53 -6.25
CA TYR A 86 -14.56 -18.28 -5.62
C TYR A 86 -13.59 -18.51 -4.46
N GLY A 87 -13.88 -19.50 -3.60
CA GLY A 87 -12.98 -19.86 -2.49
C GLY A 87 -11.61 -20.32 -2.96
N ALA A 88 -11.53 -21.13 -4.02
CA ALA A 88 -10.27 -21.58 -4.61
C ALA A 88 -9.47 -20.39 -5.20
N PHE A 89 -10.12 -19.49 -5.94
CA PHE A 89 -9.47 -18.30 -6.50
C PHE A 89 -9.00 -17.32 -5.43
N LEU A 90 -9.74 -17.17 -4.33
CA LEU A 90 -9.33 -16.37 -3.18
C LEU A 90 -8.09 -16.99 -2.51
N PHE A 91 -8.10 -18.30 -2.26
CA PHE A 91 -6.97 -19.00 -1.65
C PHE A 91 -5.70 -18.90 -2.51
N ILE A 92 -5.81 -19.19 -3.81
CA ILE A 92 -4.67 -19.12 -4.73
C ILE A 92 -4.17 -17.68 -4.88
N GLY A 93 -5.08 -16.71 -5.04
CA GLY A 93 -4.71 -15.30 -5.20
C GLY A 93 -4.06 -14.70 -3.94
N THR A 94 -4.59 -15.01 -2.75
CA THR A 94 -4.00 -14.56 -1.48
C THR A 94 -2.64 -15.19 -1.23
N PHE A 95 -2.49 -16.48 -1.55
CA PHE A 95 -1.19 -17.15 -1.48
C PHE A 95 -0.17 -16.53 -2.43
N ALA A 96 -0.55 -16.26 -3.69
CA ALA A 96 0.32 -15.64 -4.68
C ALA A 96 0.78 -14.24 -4.26
N MET A 97 -0.13 -13.38 -3.79
CA MET A 97 0.21 -12.05 -3.27
C MET A 97 1.06 -12.12 -1.99
N GLY A 98 0.80 -13.11 -1.13
CA GLY A 98 1.59 -13.40 0.07
C GLY A 98 3.00 -13.91 -0.25
N ALA A 99 3.17 -14.70 -1.32
CA ALA A 99 4.48 -15.11 -1.80
C ALA A 99 5.23 -13.95 -2.44
N LEU A 100 4.54 -13.12 -3.24
CA LEU A 100 5.12 -11.95 -3.89
C LEU A 100 5.76 -10.99 -2.87
N ARG A 101 5.09 -10.72 -1.74
CA ARG A 101 5.65 -9.85 -0.68
C ARG A 101 6.86 -10.47 0.03
N ALA A 102 6.95 -11.80 0.08
CA ALA A 102 8.06 -12.51 0.73
C ALA A 102 9.32 -12.51 -0.14
N TYR A 103 9.18 -12.68 -1.46
CA TYR A 103 10.31 -12.65 -2.39
C TYR A 103 10.71 -11.24 -2.81
N LEU A 104 9.76 -10.31 -2.91
CA LEU A 104 9.97 -8.94 -3.39
C LEU A 104 9.38 -7.93 -2.40
N PRO A 105 10.12 -7.58 -1.32
CA PRO A 105 9.64 -6.64 -0.30
C PRO A 105 9.44 -5.21 -0.85
N SER A 106 10.07 -4.87 -1.98
CA SER A 106 9.83 -3.60 -2.68
C SER A 106 8.41 -3.48 -3.24
N LEU A 107 7.73 -4.61 -3.50
CA LEU A 107 6.36 -4.65 -4.03
C LEU A 107 5.31 -4.86 -2.93
N THR A 108 5.67 -4.68 -1.65
CA THR A 108 4.73 -4.91 -0.54
C THR A 108 3.47 -4.05 -0.68
N LEU A 109 3.62 -2.79 -1.07
CA LEU A 109 2.48 -1.87 -1.31
C LEU A 109 1.51 -2.43 -2.37
N LEU A 110 2.05 -2.90 -3.50
CA LEU A 110 1.28 -3.53 -4.58
C LEU A 110 0.55 -4.79 -4.09
N SER A 111 1.24 -5.64 -3.32
CA SER A 111 0.64 -6.88 -2.80
C SER A 111 -0.50 -6.62 -1.81
N VAL A 112 -0.37 -5.61 -0.95
CA VAL A 112 -1.39 -5.26 0.05
C VAL A 112 -2.63 -4.72 -0.65
N PHE A 113 -2.49 -3.69 -1.50
CA PHE A 113 -3.66 -3.12 -2.19
C PHE A 113 -4.29 -4.10 -3.19
N GLY A 114 -3.47 -4.91 -3.87
CA GLY A 114 -3.98 -5.99 -4.73
C GLY A 114 -4.76 -7.03 -3.94
N SER A 115 -4.27 -7.44 -2.76
CA SER A 115 -4.98 -8.39 -1.90
C SER A 115 -6.29 -7.82 -1.34
N ILE A 116 -6.35 -6.52 -1.01
CA ILE A 116 -7.58 -5.86 -0.56
C ILE A 116 -8.61 -5.82 -1.69
N VAL A 117 -8.22 -5.36 -2.88
CA VAL A 117 -9.15 -5.29 -4.02
C VAL A 117 -9.63 -6.69 -4.42
N MET A 118 -8.74 -7.68 -4.37
CA MET A 118 -9.09 -9.07 -4.63
C MET A 118 -10.01 -9.65 -3.55
N ASP A 119 -9.76 -9.37 -2.27
CA ASP A 119 -10.66 -9.78 -1.19
C ASP A 119 -12.04 -9.15 -1.35
N VAL A 120 -12.11 -7.86 -1.66
CA VAL A 120 -13.39 -7.20 -1.94
C VAL A 120 -14.06 -7.81 -3.18
N ALA A 121 -13.35 -8.04 -4.28
CA ALA A 121 -13.94 -8.64 -5.48
C ALA A 121 -14.39 -10.09 -5.27
N CYS A 122 -13.70 -10.86 -4.42
CA CYS A 122 -14.01 -12.26 -4.13
C CYS A 122 -14.98 -12.46 -2.96
N THR A 123 -15.12 -11.47 -2.06
CA THR A 123 -15.96 -11.54 -0.84
C THR A 123 -17.24 -10.71 -0.95
N THR A 124 -17.21 -9.59 -1.70
CA THR A 124 -18.42 -8.83 -2.01
C THR A 124 -18.99 -9.26 -3.36
N GLY A 125 -20.16 -9.91 -3.32
CA GLY A 125 -20.98 -10.11 -4.52
C GLY A 125 -21.45 -8.76 -5.09
N PRO A 126 -21.93 -8.73 -6.35
CA PRO A 126 -22.22 -7.49 -7.04
C PRO A 126 -23.24 -6.63 -6.28
N ARG A 127 -22.87 -5.39 -5.98
CA ARG A 127 -23.61 -4.51 -5.07
C ARG A 127 -24.28 -3.34 -5.80
N GLU A 128 -24.54 -3.47 -7.11
CA GLU A 128 -25.04 -2.36 -7.94
C GLU A 128 -26.54 -2.05 -7.76
N PHE A 129 -27.05 -2.20 -6.54
CA PHE A 129 -28.31 -1.56 -6.16
C PHE A 129 -28.30 -1.14 -4.68
N LEU A 130 -27.16 -0.62 -4.22
CA LEU A 130 -27.03 -0.05 -2.87
C LEU A 130 -26.57 1.41 -2.89
N ASN A 131 -26.94 2.15 -3.94
CA ASN A 131 -27.09 3.60 -3.84
C ASN A 131 -28.42 3.93 -3.14
N LYS A 132 -28.49 3.60 -1.83
CA LYS A 132 -29.25 4.29 -0.77
C LYS A 132 -29.36 3.39 0.47
N ILE A 133 -28.64 3.82 1.50
CA ILE A 133 -28.92 3.62 2.93
C ILE A 133 -28.61 2.22 3.49
N THR A 134 -27.44 2.15 4.13
CA THR A 134 -27.21 1.57 5.47
C THR A 134 -27.66 0.12 5.70
N ILE A 135 -26.71 -0.81 5.67
CA ILE A 135 -26.21 -1.66 6.77
C ILE A 135 -25.21 -2.65 6.12
N ALA A 136 -23.97 -2.62 6.61
CA ALA A 136 -22.82 -3.32 6.08
C ALA A 136 -22.59 -4.67 6.80
N ALA A 137 -21.83 -5.54 6.12
CA ALA A 137 -21.16 -6.74 6.63
C ALA A 137 -22.03 -7.97 6.95
N LEU A 138 -22.29 -8.81 5.93
CA LEU A 138 -22.18 -10.29 5.94
C LEU A 138 -22.93 -10.84 4.71
N THR A 139 -22.28 -11.06 3.58
CA THR A 139 -22.76 -12.08 2.62
C THR A 139 -21.70 -12.37 1.54
N PRO A 140 -21.34 -13.64 1.30
CA PRO A 140 -20.35 -14.05 0.30
C PRO A 140 -20.88 -13.95 -1.14
N SER A 141 -19.95 -13.82 -2.08
CA SER A 141 -20.09 -13.44 -3.51
C SER A 141 -20.88 -14.34 -4.45
N ALA A 142 -21.60 -15.33 -3.94
CA ALA A 142 -22.21 -16.39 -4.74
C ALA A 142 -23.63 -16.05 -5.28
N VAL A 143 -24.11 -14.83 -5.10
CA VAL A 143 -25.57 -14.60 -5.06
C VAL A 143 -26.15 -13.92 -6.30
N LEU A 144 -25.33 -13.43 -7.25
CA LEU A 144 -25.88 -12.78 -8.46
C LEU A 144 -25.61 -13.55 -9.75
N PRO A 145 -26.61 -13.62 -10.65
CA PRO A 145 -26.55 -14.41 -11.89
C PRO A 145 -26.00 -13.68 -13.11
N THR A 146 -25.60 -12.41 -12.98
CA THR A 146 -25.10 -11.59 -14.09
C THR A 146 -23.64 -11.18 -13.83
N ALA A 147 -22.83 -11.21 -14.90
CA ALA A 147 -21.45 -10.76 -14.85
C ALA A 147 -21.41 -9.25 -14.59
N GLN A 148 -20.87 -8.85 -13.46
CA GLN A 148 -20.70 -7.45 -13.08
C GLN A 148 -19.23 -7.22 -12.74
N TYR A 149 -18.49 -6.76 -13.73
CA TYR A 149 -17.05 -6.50 -13.61
C TYR A 149 -16.73 -5.13 -12.97
N THR A 150 -17.73 -4.31 -12.67
CA THR A 150 -17.61 -2.93 -12.18
C THR A 150 -17.50 -2.80 -10.66
N ILE A 151 -17.48 -3.92 -9.92
CA ILE A 151 -17.41 -3.92 -8.44
C ILE A 151 -16.25 -3.07 -7.87
N PRO A 152 -15.02 -3.13 -8.41
CA PRO A 152 -13.92 -2.37 -7.84
C PRO A 152 -13.91 -0.89 -8.22
N GLU A 153 -14.83 -0.40 -9.05
CA GLU A 153 -14.95 1.04 -9.33
C GLU A 153 -15.15 1.85 -8.04
N GLN A 154 -15.83 1.27 -7.04
CA GLN A 154 -16.05 1.88 -5.72
C GLN A 154 -14.74 2.17 -4.97
N LEU A 155 -13.67 1.43 -5.26
CA LEU A 155 -12.34 1.62 -4.66
C LEU A 155 -11.40 2.39 -5.61
N ILE A 156 -11.47 2.11 -6.91
CA ILE A 156 -10.57 2.69 -7.92
C ILE A 156 -10.87 4.19 -8.10
N ILE A 157 -12.13 4.59 -8.14
CA ILE A 157 -12.53 6.00 -8.33
C ILE A 157 -11.98 6.91 -7.22
N PRO A 158 -12.30 6.69 -5.92
CA PRO A 158 -11.80 7.57 -4.87
C PRO A 158 -10.27 7.53 -4.75
N THR A 159 -9.65 6.38 -5.02
CA THR A 159 -8.19 6.26 -5.03
C THR A 159 -7.57 7.10 -6.15
N THR A 160 -8.15 7.08 -7.34
CA THR A 160 -7.65 7.87 -8.48
C THR A 160 -7.77 9.37 -8.18
N PHE A 161 -8.88 9.81 -7.59
CA PHE A 161 -9.03 11.20 -7.14
C PHE A 161 -7.99 11.58 -6.08
N TYR A 162 -7.74 10.71 -5.10
CA TYR A 162 -6.69 10.93 -4.10
C TYR A 162 -5.30 11.07 -4.75
N VAL A 163 -4.95 10.17 -5.66
CA VAL A 163 -3.66 10.22 -6.39
C VAL A 163 -3.55 11.49 -7.21
N ALA A 164 -4.60 11.88 -7.93
CA ALA A 164 -4.61 13.10 -8.75
C ALA A 164 -4.44 14.38 -7.91
N VAL A 165 -5.17 14.49 -6.80
CA VAL A 165 -5.05 15.62 -5.87
C VAL A 165 -3.65 15.64 -5.25
N ALA A 166 -3.14 14.49 -4.82
CA ALA A 166 -1.81 14.40 -4.21
C ALA A 166 -0.70 14.81 -5.19
N ILE A 167 -0.74 14.31 -6.44
CA ILE A 167 0.19 14.75 -7.50
C ILE A 167 0.09 16.26 -7.71
N GLY A 168 -1.14 16.80 -7.81
CA GLY A 168 -1.37 18.24 -7.95
C GLY A 168 -0.77 19.04 -6.80
N THR A 169 -0.94 18.59 -5.55
CA THR A 169 -0.39 19.28 -4.37
C THR A 169 1.14 19.22 -4.30
N VAL A 170 1.75 18.10 -4.66
CA VAL A 170 3.23 17.96 -4.65
C VAL A 170 3.85 18.84 -5.74
N ILE A 171 3.21 18.97 -6.91
CA ILE A 171 3.71 19.83 -7.99
C ILE A 171 3.51 21.32 -7.67
N LEU A 172 2.34 21.72 -7.14
CA LEU A 172 1.97 23.13 -7.00
C LEU A 172 2.38 23.76 -5.67
N ILE A 173 2.38 23.01 -4.57
CA ILE A 173 2.57 23.58 -3.22
C ILE A 173 4.03 23.43 -2.76
N PHE A 174 4.63 22.26 -2.94
CA PHE A 174 5.99 21.96 -2.49
C PHE A 174 6.75 21.07 -3.49
N PRO A 175 7.33 21.65 -4.56
CA PRO A 175 8.17 20.90 -5.48
C PRO A 175 9.50 20.54 -4.81
N GLU A 176 9.53 19.50 -3.99
CA GLU A 176 10.76 18.96 -3.40
C GLU A 176 11.35 17.85 -4.29
N SER A 177 12.56 18.09 -4.79
CA SER A 177 13.38 17.05 -5.43
C SER A 177 13.98 16.12 -4.36
N LEU A 178 14.14 14.85 -4.69
CA LEU A 178 14.79 13.86 -3.85
C LEU A 178 16.23 14.29 -3.50
N SER A 179 16.91 14.97 -4.43
CA SER A 179 18.25 15.52 -4.22
C SER A 179 18.28 16.58 -3.11
N HIS A 180 17.24 17.43 -3.01
CA HIS A 180 17.13 18.41 -1.95
C HIS A 180 16.87 17.74 -0.59
N VAL A 181 15.92 16.81 -0.54
CA VAL A 181 15.61 16.04 0.69
C VAL A 181 16.83 15.29 1.20
N TRP A 182 17.58 14.65 0.29
CA TRP A 182 18.79 13.91 0.64
C TRP A 182 19.90 14.83 1.17
N LEU A 183 20.11 16.00 0.55
CA LEU A 183 21.08 16.99 1.03
C LEU A 183 20.71 17.56 2.40
N THR A 184 19.43 17.84 2.64
CA THR A 184 18.96 18.30 3.96
C THR A 184 19.18 17.22 5.02
N LEU A 185 18.89 15.95 4.72
CA LEU A 185 19.14 14.85 5.65
C LEU A 185 20.63 14.61 5.89
N LEU A 186 21.48 14.75 4.87
CA LEU A 186 22.92 14.69 5.03
C LEU A 186 23.41 15.82 5.96
N LEU A 187 22.92 17.05 5.76
CA LEU A 187 23.31 18.21 6.56
C LEU A 187 22.80 18.10 8.01
N GLU A 188 21.51 17.89 8.18
CA GLU A 188 20.86 17.93 9.49
C GLU A 188 21.06 16.65 10.30
N SER A 189 21.10 15.48 9.65
CA SER A 189 21.14 14.21 10.38
C SER A 189 22.54 13.62 10.50
N PHE A 190 23.41 13.80 9.49
CA PHE A 190 24.77 13.27 9.53
C PHE A 190 25.79 14.32 10.02
N TRP A 191 25.82 15.50 9.42
CA TRP A 191 26.82 16.52 9.77
C TRP A 191 26.65 17.09 11.18
N THR A 192 25.41 17.37 11.63
CA THR A 192 25.19 17.86 13.01
C THR A 192 25.63 16.83 14.05
N LYS A 193 25.33 15.55 13.84
CA LYS A 193 25.70 14.45 14.75
C LYS A 193 27.20 14.22 14.77
N THR A 194 27.87 14.40 13.63
CA THR A 194 29.33 14.35 13.53
C THR A 194 29.98 15.51 14.31
N LEU A 195 29.43 16.72 14.20
CA LEU A 195 29.88 17.88 14.99
C LEU A 195 29.66 17.68 16.49
N ASP A 196 28.52 17.11 16.89
CA ASP A 196 28.26 16.77 18.30
C ASP A 196 29.27 15.75 18.85
N LEU A 197 29.69 14.78 18.03
CA LEU A 197 30.73 13.81 18.40
C LEU A 197 32.11 14.48 18.56
N LEU A 198 32.47 15.40 17.66
CA LEU A 198 33.69 16.21 17.78
C LEU A 198 33.67 17.11 19.03
N ARG A 199 32.51 17.71 19.35
CA ARG A 199 32.34 18.49 20.59
C ARG A 199 32.50 17.61 21.83
N LEU A 200 31.93 16.41 21.84
CA LEU A 200 32.10 15.45 22.93
C LEU A 200 33.58 15.03 23.09
N GLN A 201 34.32 14.89 21.98
CA GLN A 201 35.77 14.64 22.03
C GLN A 201 36.53 15.83 22.64
N SER A 202 36.14 17.07 22.34
CA SER A 202 36.73 18.25 22.98
C SER A 202 36.38 18.35 24.48
N GLU A 203 35.16 17.99 24.88
CA GLU A 203 34.72 17.95 26.28
C GLU A 203 35.48 16.87 27.08
N THR A 204 35.70 15.70 26.49
CA THR A 204 36.47 14.61 27.13
C THR A 204 37.94 14.96 27.32
N LEU A 205 38.55 15.69 26.38
CA LEU A 205 39.93 16.19 26.51
C LEU A 205 40.07 17.29 27.58
N ALA A 206 38.99 18.02 27.88
CA ALA A 206 38.97 19.06 28.91
C ALA A 206 38.78 18.53 30.34
N LEU A 207 38.37 17.26 30.49
CA LEU A 207 38.10 16.64 31.79
C LEU A 207 39.32 16.02 32.42
N ARG A 208 39.40 16.11 33.75
CA ARG A 208 40.45 15.45 34.52
C ARG A 208 40.16 13.94 34.60
N PRO A 209 41.19 13.07 34.48
CA PRO A 209 41.03 11.62 34.60
C PRO A 209 40.50 11.11 35.95
N SER A 210 40.44 11.97 36.96
CA SER A 210 40.00 11.63 38.32
C SER A 210 38.48 11.48 38.46
N ASP A 211 37.68 12.15 37.62
CA ASP A 211 36.23 12.24 37.81
C ASP A 211 35.48 11.09 37.12
N HIS A 212 35.44 9.93 37.77
CA HIS A 212 34.88 8.69 37.20
C HIS A 212 33.39 8.79 36.82
N GLU A 213 32.59 9.56 37.58
CA GLU A 213 31.17 9.77 37.30
C GLU A 213 30.93 10.65 36.05
N ALA A 214 31.79 11.65 35.83
CA ALA A 214 31.73 12.47 34.62
C ALA A 214 32.14 11.66 33.37
N TRP A 215 33.14 10.78 33.53
CA TRP A 215 33.59 9.86 32.48
C TRP A 215 32.51 8.85 32.08
N THR A 216 31.79 8.24 33.04
CA THR A 216 30.74 7.26 32.74
C THR A 216 29.57 7.91 32.00
N LYS A 217 29.16 9.11 32.40
CA LYS A 217 28.09 9.89 31.74
C LYS A 217 28.47 10.29 30.30
N LEU A 218 29.71 10.70 30.08
CA LEU A 218 30.20 11.02 28.74
C LEU A 218 30.34 9.80 27.84
N ASN A 219 30.78 8.67 28.40
CA ASN A 219 30.89 7.43 27.64
C ASN A 219 29.49 6.93 27.20
N ALA A 220 28.49 7.03 28.08
CA ALA A 220 27.09 6.73 27.73
C ALA A 220 26.53 7.68 26.64
N ARG A 221 26.85 8.97 26.70
CA ARG A 221 26.48 9.94 25.65
C ARG A 221 27.21 9.66 24.33
N GLY A 222 28.47 9.25 24.39
CA GLY A 222 29.28 8.88 23.23
C GLY A 222 28.78 7.61 22.54
N THR A 223 28.39 6.58 23.29
CA THR A 223 27.80 5.36 22.71
C THR A 223 26.43 5.63 22.10
N GLN A 224 25.59 6.45 22.73
CA GLN A 224 24.30 6.87 22.17
C GLN A 224 24.45 7.69 20.89
N LEU A 225 25.42 8.62 20.85
CA LEU A 225 25.70 9.40 19.63
C LEU A 225 26.21 8.50 18.50
N ARG A 226 27.10 7.54 18.80
CA ARG A 226 27.56 6.55 17.82
C ARG A 226 26.43 5.71 17.25
N THR A 227 25.54 5.17 18.07
CA THR A 227 24.38 4.39 17.56
C THR A 227 23.46 5.26 16.72
N SER A 228 23.23 6.52 17.13
CA SER A 228 22.41 7.47 16.34
C SER A 228 23.06 7.83 15.00
N LEU A 229 24.39 7.93 14.93
CA LEU A 229 25.13 8.25 13.70
C LEU A 229 25.10 7.07 12.72
N VAL A 230 25.23 5.83 13.22
CA VAL A 230 25.05 4.62 12.41
C VAL A 230 23.65 4.58 11.82
N ALA A 231 22.61 4.76 12.63
CA ALA A 231 21.23 4.79 12.17
C ALA A 231 20.96 5.93 11.17
N ALA A 232 21.50 7.12 11.39
CA ALA A 232 21.39 8.24 10.46
C ALA A 232 22.06 7.95 9.11
N THR A 233 23.21 7.28 9.13
CA THR A 233 23.92 6.96 7.89
C THR A 233 23.25 5.83 7.11
N ASP A 234 22.70 4.84 7.80
CA ASP A 234 21.87 3.81 7.17
C ASP A 234 20.64 4.44 6.50
N ALA A 235 19.98 5.39 7.16
CA ALA A 235 18.84 6.13 6.59
C ALA A 235 19.23 6.93 5.33
N VAL A 236 20.36 7.66 5.36
CA VAL A 236 20.87 8.41 4.20
C VAL A 236 21.28 7.46 3.06
N SER A 237 21.86 6.31 3.38
CA SER A 237 22.24 5.30 2.39
C SER A 237 21.03 4.59 1.78
N ASP A 238 19.95 4.39 2.53
CA ASP A 238 18.74 3.73 2.03
C ASP A 238 17.96 4.64 1.08
N GLN A 239 17.88 5.95 1.36
CA GLN A 239 17.28 6.90 0.43
C GLN A 239 18.04 7.03 -0.88
N LEU A 240 19.37 6.81 -0.86
CA LEU A 240 20.17 6.83 -2.07
C LEU A 240 19.84 5.68 -3.04
N LYS A 241 19.30 4.55 -2.56
CA LYS A 241 18.87 3.45 -3.45
C LYS A 241 17.74 3.87 -4.39
N LEU A 242 17.00 4.93 -4.04
CA LEU A 242 15.91 5.48 -4.83
C LEU A 242 16.32 6.71 -5.65
N ILE A 243 17.58 7.16 -5.57
CA ILE A 243 18.03 8.40 -6.22
C ILE A 243 18.14 8.29 -7.74
N ASP A 244 18.31 7.07 -8.26
CA ASP A 244 18.34 6.82 -9.71
C ASP A 244 16.98 7.05 -10.38
N LEU A 245 15.90 7.09 -9.59
CA LEU A 245 14.56 7.40 -10.08
C LEU A 245 14.26 8.90 -10.10
N ASP A 246 15.14 9.76 -9.58
CA ASP A 246 14.93 11.21 -9.62
C ASP A 246 15.53 11.84 -10.88
N THR A 247 14.79 12.79 -11.45
CA THR A 247 15.29 13.66 -12.51
C THR A 247 15.80 14.93 -11.86
N SER A 248 17.04 14.90 -11.36
CA SER A 248 17.68 16.10 -10.82
C SER A 248 17.87 17.13 -11.93
N ILE A 249 17.10 18.21 -11.90
CA ILE A 249 17.34 19.42 -12.68
C ILE A 249 18.16 20.36 -11.76
N GLY A 250 19.49 20.15 -11.70
CA GLY A 250 20.36 20.88 -10.76
C GLY A 250 21.82 20.42 -10.73
N ARG A 251 22.62 21.08 -9.86
CA ARG A 251 24.11 21.03 -9.83
C ARG A 251 24.74 19.72 -9.32
N LEU A 252 23.99 18.88 -8.61
CA LEU A 252 24.48 17.57 -8.13
C LEU A 252 23.59 16.48 -8.71
N GLY A 253 24.18 15.66 -9.60
CA GLY A 253 23.48 14.55 -10.21
C GLY A 253 23.44 13.32 -9.30
N PRO A 254 22.57 12.35 -9.60
CA PRO A 254 22.51 11.07 -8.87
C PRO A 254 23.86 10.32 -8.86
N ALA A 255 24.67 10.48 -9.91
CA ALA A 255 26.02 9.94 -9.98
C ALA A 255 26.99 10.58 -8.96
N ASP A 256 26.87 11.88 -8.71
CA ASP A 256 27.73 12.59 -7.75
C ASP A 256 27.33 12.27 -6.31
N LEU A 257 26.04 12.16 -6.04
CA LEU A 257 25.51 11.77 -4.73
C LEU A 257 25.92 10.34 -4.36
N LYS A 258 26.02 9.43 -5.34
CA LYS A 258 26.60 8.09 -5.15
C LYS A 258 28.07 8.11 -4.77
N LYS A 259 28.88 8.95 -5.41
CA LYS A 259 30.30 9.11 -5.04
C LYS A 259 30.45 9.67 -3.63
N ILE A 260 29.63 10.66 -3.26
CA ILE A 260 29.64 11.24 -1.91
C ILE A 260 29.26 10.18 -0.86
N ASN A 261 28.26 9.33 -1.10
CA ASN A 261 27.91 8.27 -0.15
C ASN A 261 28.99 7.19 -0.02
N LEU A 262 29.71 6.86 -1.10
CA LEU A 262 30.85 5.94 -1.02
C LEU A 262 31.96 6.50 -0.13
N GLU A 263 32.25 7.79 -0.26
CA GLU A 263 33.19 8.47 0.64
C GLU A 263 32.65 8.60 2.07
N LEU A 264 31.34 8.79 2.25
CA LEU A 264 30.71 8.81 3.57
C LEU A 264 30.89 7.47 4.30
N LYS A 265 30.68 6.36 3.57
CA LYS A 265 30.91 5.00 4.10
C LYS A 265 32.39 4.75 4.40
N SER A 266 33.30 5.31 3.60
CA SER A 266 34.75 5.21 3.84
C SER A 266 35.14 5.94 5.14
N ILE A 267 34.57 7.12 5.39
CA ILE A 267 34.78 7.90 6.62
C ILE A 267 34.19 7.18 7.83
N MET A 268 32.98 6.63 7.73
CA MET A 268 32.37 5.90 8.84
C MET A 268 33.13 4.61 9.18
N PHE A 269 33.61 3.88 8.16
CA PHE A 269 34.44 2.70 8.39
C PHE A 269 35.73 3.04 9.14
N ARG A 270 36.30 4.23 8.90
CA ARG A 270 37.48 4.73 9.61
C ARG A 270 37.17 5.30 11.01
N ALA A 271 35.93 5.61 11.30
CA ALA A 271 35.47 6.14 12.59
C ALA A 271 35.04 5.04 13.59
N ARG A 272 34.95 3.79 13.12
CA ARG A 272 34.66 2.59 13.91
C ARG A 272 35.95 2.02 14.50
#